data_AF-A0A399D3C9-F1
#
_entry.id   AF-A0A399D3C9-F1
#
_cell.length_a   1.000
_cell.length_b   1.000
_cell.length_c   1.000
_cell.angle_alpha   90.00
_cell.angle_beta   90.00
_cell.angle_gamma   90.00
#
_symmetry.space_group_name_H-M   'P 1'
#
loop_
_entity.id
_entity.type
_entity.pdbx_description
1 polymer ?
#
loop_
_entity_poly.entity_id
_entity_poly.type
_entity_poly.pdbx_seq_one_letter_code
_entity_poly.pdbx_strand_id
1 'polypeptide(L)'
;MKTKMTRLNQIVVAAFLVLFLMSVNVDAKETQMIAASGLENIAEPKLEIENWMINETYWVSAQETNTFQKEQEENLLLEDWMVNDKKWGLSLFEYPGLDSEPKLVLENWMLSGIYWN
;
A
#
# COMPACT_ATOMS: atom_id res chain seq x y z
N MET A 1 -54.71 21.56 -37.50
CA MET A 1 -53.24 21.59 -37.67
C MET A 1 -52.48 21.36 -36.36
N LYS A 2 -52.85 22.01 -35.24
CA LYS A 2 -52.24 21.82 -33.90
C LYS A 2 -52.16 20.35 -33.43
N THR A 3 -53.20 19.55 -33.64
CA THR A 3 -53.27 18.14 -33.19
C THR A 3 -52.35 17.19 -33.96
N LYS A 4 -51.96 17.52 -35.19
CA LYS A 4 -51.00 16.72 -35.97
C LYS A 4 -49.56 16.98 -35.49
N MET A 5 -49.24 18.23 -35.15
CA MET A 5 -47.94 18.61 -34.60
C MET A 5 -47.69 18.02 -33.20
N THR A 6 -48.71 17.92 -32.34
CA THR A 6 -48.56 17.28 -31.02
C THR A 6 -48.32 15.77 -31.13
N ARG A 7 -48.99 15.07 -32.05
CA ARG A 7 -48.73 13.64 -32.32
C ARG A 7 -47.34 13.41 -32.89
N LEU A 8 -46.86 14.29 -33.77
CA LEU A 8 -45.50 14.24 -34.31
C LEU A 8 -44.45 14.38 -33.19
N ASN A 9 -44.62 15.36 -32.30
CA ASN A 9 -43.70 15.59 -31.18
C ASN A 9 -43.68 14.39 -30.21
N GLN A 10 -44.83 13.77 -29.94
CA GLN A 10 -44.90 12.56 -29.12
C GLN A 10 -44.13 11.39 -29.75
N ILE A 11 -44.21 11.21 -31.07
CA ILE A 11 -43.46 10.18 -31.79
C ILE A 11 -41.95 10.45 -31.70
N VAL A 12 -41.52 11.70 -31.87
CA VAL A 12 -40.11 12.08 -31.77
C VAL A 12 -39.55 11.82 -30.36
N VAL A 13 -40.30 12.18 -29.32
CA VAL A 13 -39.90 11.93 -27.92
C VAL A 13 -39.83 10.43 -27.63
N ALA A 14 -40.82 9.65 -28.09
CA ALA A 14 -40.80 8.20 -27.92
C ALA A 14 -39.62 7.54 -28.65
N ALA A 15 -39.29 7.99 -29.86
CA ALA A 15 -38.15 7.50 -30.62
C ALA A 15 -36.82 7.82 -29.91
N PHE A 16 -36.68 9.04 -29.37
CA PHE A 16 -35.50 9.42 -28.57
C PHE A 16 -35.34 8.59 -27.31
N LEU A 17 -36.44 8.33 -26.60
CA LEU A 17 -36.43 7.54 -25.37
C LEU A 17 -36.02 6.09 -25.65
N VAL A 18 -36.52 5.49 -26.74
CA VAL A 18 -36.13 4.14 -27.17
C VAL A 18 -34.65 4.06 -27.55
N LEU A 19 -34.12 5.06 -28.28
CA LEU A 19 -32.70 5.16 -28.60
C LEU A 19 -31.84 5.29 -27.34
N PHE A 20 -32.26 6.12 -26.39
CA PHE A 20 -31.57 6.29 -25.11
C PHE A 20 -31.52 4.98 -24.32
N LEU A 21 -32.65 4.27 -24.18
CA LEU A 21 -32.72 2.99 -23.46
C LEU A 21 -31.87 1.89 -24.09
N MET A 22 -31.70 1.88 -25.42
CA MET A 22 -30.80 0.92 -26.08
C MET A 22 -29.32 1.20 -25.83
N SER A 23 -28.93 2.44 -25.48
CA SER A 23 -27.54 2.85 -25.27
C SER A 23 -27.01 2.60 -23.84
N VAL A 24 -27.87 2.23 -22.88
CA VAL A 24 -27.50 2.00 -21.47
C VAL A 24 -27.42 0.49 -21.16
N ASN A 25 -26.63 -0.24 -21.95
CA ASN A 25 -26.20 -1.59 -21.58
C ASN A 25 -24.67 -1.59 -21.50
N VAL A 26 -24.13 -1.05 -20.40
CA VAL A 26 -22.71 -1.20 -20.08
C VAL A 26 -22.57 -2.49 -19.29
N ASP A 27 -22.02 -3.52 -19.94
CA ASP A 27 -21.58 -4.73 -19.25
C ASP A 27 -20.26 -4.40 -18.54
N ALA A 28 -20.37 -3.85 -17.33
CA ALA A 28 -19.22 -3.53 -16.51
C ALA A 28 -18.64 -4.84 -15.99
N LYS A 29 -17.68 -5.41 -16.72
CA LYS A 29 -16.81 -6.46 -16.19
C LYS A 29 -16.10 -5.90 -14.96
N GLU A 30 -16.48 -6.41 -13.79
CA GLU A 30 -15.80 -6.09 -12.54
C GLU A 30 -14.29 -6.26 -12.71
N THR A 31 -13.55 -5.17 -12.49
CA THR A 31 -12.11 -5.27 -12.31
C THR A 31 -11.90 -5.81 -10.91
N GLN A 32 -11.55 -7.09 -10.81
CA GLN A 32 -11.19 -7.71 -9.54
C GLN A 32 -10.00 -6.92 -8.98
N MET A 33 -10.17 -6.30 -7.82
CA MET A 33 -9.04 -5.76 -7.07
C MET A 33 -8.10 -6.93 -6.75
N ILE A 34 -6.96 -6.98 -7.42
CA ILE A 34 -5.87 -7.85 -7.00
C ILE A 34 -5.32 -7.20 -5.74
N ALA A 35 -5.67 -7.75 -4.58
CA ALA A 35 -5.06 -7.43 -3.30
C ALA A 35 -3.53 -7.43 -3.49
N ALA A 36 -2.89 -6.29 -3.23
CA ALA A 36 -1.47 -6.10 -3.50
C ALA A 36 -0.57 -7.01 -2.65
N SER A 37 -1.11 -7.62 -1.59
CA SER A 37 -0.48 -8.71 -0.86
C SER A 37 -1.52 -9.47 -0.04
N GLY A 38 -1.61 -10.79 -0.18
CA GLY A 38 -2.49 -11.63 0.66
C GLY A 38 -2.15 -11.64 2.16
N LEU A 39 -1.13 -10.88 2.59
CA LEU A 39 -0.73 -10.73 4.00
C LEU A 39 -1.72 -9.91 4.84
N GLU A 40 -2.52 -9.03 4.23
CA GLU A 40 -3.49 -8.19 4.95
C GLU A 40 -4.61 -9.00 5.64
N ASN A 41 -4.80 -10.27 5.26
CA ASN A 41 -5.73 -11.19 5.91
C ASN A 41 -5.05 -12.17 6.89
N ILE A 42 -3.74 -12.05 7.09
CA ILE A 42 -3.01 -12.87 8.05
C ILE A 42 -3.15 -12.19 9.41
N ALA A 43 -3.98 -12.76 10.28
CA ALA A 43 -3.96 -12.41 11.68
C ALA A 43 -2.60 -12.86 12.25
N GLU A 44 -1.73 -11.90 12.56
CA GLU A 44 -0.48 -12.20 13.23
C GLU A 44 -0.77 -12.80 14.61
N PRO A 45 -0.04 -13.86 15.01
CA PRO A 45 -0.17 -14.38 16.36
C PRO A 45 0.17 -13.27 17.36
N LYS A 46 -0.54 -13.26 18.49
CA LYS A 46 -0.26 -12.32 19.58
C LYS A 46 1.19 -12.50 20.02
N LEU A 47 1.96 -11.42 20.06
CA LEU A 47 3.31 -11.44 20.65
C LEU A 47 3.19 -11.82 22.13
N GLU A 48 3.84 -12.91 22.51
CA GLU A 48 3.93 -13.36 23.90
C GLU A 48 5.32 -13.05 24.45
N ILE A 49 5.36 -12.57 25.71
CA ILE A 49 6.62 -12.40 26.41
C ILE A 49 7.05 -13.76 26.95
N GLU A 50 8.00 -14.38 26.28
CA GLU A 50 8.69 -15.58 26.71
C GLU A 50 9.66 -15.32 27.87
N ASN A 51 9.89 -16.32 28.71
CA ASN A 51 10.69 -16.21 29.94
C ASN A 51 12.13 -15.72 29.69
N TRP A 52 12.76 -16.08 28.57
CA TRP A 52 14.12 -15.64 28.24
C TRP A 52 14.23 -14.12 28.03
N MET A 53 13.15 -13.45 27.62
CA MET A 53 13.14 -11.99 27.40
C MET A 53 13.15 -11.19 28.70
N ILE A 54 12.72 -11.78 29.81
CA ILE A 54 12.54 -11.06 31.10
C ILE A 54 13.35 -11.65 32.25
N ASN A 55 13.85 -12.88 32.11
CA ASN A 55 14.60 -13.53 33.17
C ASN A 55 16.08 -13.15 33.05
N GLU A 56 16.50 -12.28 33.96
CA GLU A 56 17.86 -11.75 34.07
C GLU A 56 18.93 -12.85 34.07
N THR A 57 18.63 -14.05 34.58
CA THR A 57 19.58 -15.19 34.58
C THR A 57 20.03 -15.58 33.17
N TYR A 58 19.19 -15.41 32.13
CA TYR A 58 19.56 -15.70 30.74
C TYR A 58 20.56 -14.68 30.18
N TRP A 59 20.58 -13.46 30.72
CA TRP A 59 21.45 -12.36 30.29
C TRP A 59 22.69 -12.20 31.18
N VAL A 60 22.59 -12.52 32.47
CA VAL A 60 23.69 -12.45 33.44
C VAL A 60 24.58 -13.67 33.38
N SER A 61 24.04 -14.87 33.14
CA SER A 61 24.88 -16.06 32.95
C SER A 61 25.80 -15.92 31.74
N ALA A 62 25.39 -15.16 30.72
CA ALA A 62 26.24 -14.79 29.59
C ALA A 62 27.47 -13.95 30.00
N GLN A 63 27.37 -13.18 31.09
CA GLN A 63 28.46 -12.32 31.55
C GLN A 63 29.35 -13.02 32.60
N GLU A 64 28.77 -13.88 33.46
CA GLU A 64 29.51 -14.56 34.53
C GLU A 64 30.18 -15.87 34.09
N THR A 65 29.60 -16.56 33.10
CA THR A 65 30.28 -17.64 32.41
C THR A 65 31.05 -17.04 31.24
N ASN A 66 32.38 -16.98 31.33
CA ASN A 66 33.28 -16.65 30.21
C ASN A 66 33.17 -17.64 29.01
N THR A 67 31.97 -18.16 28.72
CA THR A 67 31.63 -19.00 27.56
C THR A 67 31.24 -18.20 26.33
N PHE A 68 31.03 -16.89 26.45
CA PHE A 68 31.40 -16.03 25.34
C PHE A 68 32.91 -16.05 25.34
N GLN A 69 33.51 -16.92 24.53
CA GLN A 69 34.83 -16.62 24.02
C GLN A 69 34.75 -15.15 23.61
N LYS A 70 35.70 -14.34 24.07
CA LYS A 70 35.92 -13.05 23.47
C LYS A 70 36.34 -13.35 22.03
N GLU A 71 35.37 -13.67 21.18
CA GLU A 71 35.52 -13.73 19.76
C GLU A 71 36.00 -12.34 19.46
N GLN A 72 37.29 -12.25 19.14
CA GLN A 72 37.83 -11.05 18.58
C GLN A 72 37.15 -10.96 17.22
N GLU A 73 35.96 -10.36 17.21
CA GLU A 73 35.28 -10.02 15.97
C GLU A 73 36.30 -9.26 15.13
N GLU A 74 36.47 -9.72 13.89
CA GLU A 74 37.29 -8.99 12.95
C GLU A 74 36.74 -7.56 12.88
N ASN A 75 37.65 -6.59 12.78
CA ASN A 75 37.23 -5.20 12.63
C ASN A 75 36.21 -5.13 11.48
N LEU A 76 35.02 -4.59 11.76
CA LEU A 76 34.01 -4.34 10.73
C LEU A 76 34.56 -3.27 9.77
N LEU A 77 35.26 -3.74 8.74
CA LEU A 77 35.75 -2.90 7.66
C LEU A 77 34.66 -2.79 6.61
N LEU A 78 34.49 -1.58 6.07
CA LEU A 78 33.63 -1.40 4.91
C LEU A 78 34.24 -2.19 3.74
N GLU A 79 33.49 -3.17 3.25
CA GLU A 79 33.91 -3.97 2.12
C GLU A 79 33.70 -3.20 0.81
N ASP A 80 34.48 -3.49 -0.23
CA ASP A 80 34.42 -2.75 -1.50
C ASP A 80 33.00 -2.72 -2.10
N TRP A 81 32.18 -3.75 -1.89
CA TRP A 81 30.81 -3.74 -2.38
C TRP A 81 29.91 -2.71 -1.67
N MET A 82 30.20 -2.36 -0.42
CA MET A 82 29.41 -1.38 0.34
C MET A 82 29.64 0.04 -0.18
N VAL A 83 30.85 0.33 -0.66
CA VAL A 83 31.29 1.71 -1.01
C VAL A 83 31.45 1.95 -2.50
N ASN A 84 31.44 0.89 -3.32
CA ASN A 84 31.62 1.03 -4.76
C ASN A 84 30.27 1.22 -5.44
N ASP A 85 29.93 2.46 -5.77
CA ASP A 85 28.68 2.84 -6.45
C ASP A 85 28.42 2.03 -7.74
N LYS A 86 29.49 1.58 -8.42
CA LYS A 86 29.39 0.76 -9.63
C LYS A 86 28.89 -0.65 -9.36
N LYS A 87 29.11 -1.18 -8.15
CA LYS A 87 28.65 -2.52 -7.73
C LYS A 87 27.18 -2.57 -7.38
N TRP A 88 26.61 -1.45 -6.95
CA TRP A 88 25.17 -1.35 -6.68
C TRP A 88 24.31 -1.23 -7.93
N GLY A 89 24.92 -1.14 -9.12
CA GLY A 89 24.18 -0.96 -10.37
C GLY A 89 23.34 0.31 -10.39
N LEU A 90 23.65 1.27 -9.52
CA LEU A 90 22.99 2.57 -9.49
C LEU A 90 23.48 3.33 -10.72
N SER A 91 22.67 3.33 -11.78
CA SER A 91 22.79 4.34 -12.82
C SER A 91 22.80 5.68 -12.12
N LEU A 92 23.94 6.39 -12.16
CA LEU A 92 24.20 7.73 -11.61
C LEU A 92 22.90 8.39 -11.19
N PHE A 93 22.50 8.23 -9.92
CA PHE A 93 21.18 8.58 -9.39
C PHE A 93 20.40 9.43 -10.39
N GLU A 94 19.64 8.79 -11.28
CA GLU A 94 18.52 9.48 -11.88
C GLU A 94 17.68 9.75 -10.65
N TYR A 95 17.86 10.94 -10.07
CA TYR A 95 16.97 11.47 -9.06
C TYR A 95 15.60 11.13 -9.63
N PRO A 96 14.80 10.23 -9.03
CA PRO A 96 13.46 9.96 -9.54
C PRO A 96 12.82 11.33 -9.67
N GLY A 97 12.64 11.75 -10.93
CA GLY A 97 12.83 13.14 -11.30
C GLY A 97 11.81 13.99 -10.60
N LEU A 98 12.20 14.65 -9.50
CA LEU A 98 11.30 15.38 -8.59
C LEU A 98 9.89 14.82 -8.72
N ASP A 99 9.66 13.58 -8.27
CA ASP A 99 8.28 13.14 -8.06
C ASP A 99 7.67 14.25 -7.23
N SER A 100 6.82 15.06 -7.87
CA SER A 100 6.22 16.23 -7.26
C SER A 100 5.19 15.66 -6.32
N GLU A 101 5.66 15.14 -5.19
CA GLU A 101 4.82 14.65 -4.13
C GLU A 101 3.87 15.80 -3.80
N PRO A 102 2.55 15.56 -3.91
CA PRO A 102 1.60 16.58 -3.55
C PRO A 102 1.90 17.01 -2.12
N LYS A 103 1.84 18.32 -1.86
CA LYS A 103 2.07 18.86 -0.53
C LYS A 103 1.25 18.05 0.47
N LEU A 104 1.91 17.51 1.49
CA LEU A 104 1.27 16.73 2.53
C LEU A 104 0.15 17.59 3.16
N VAL A 105 -1.09 17.17 2.97
CA VAL A 105 -2.29 17.79 3.52
C VAL A 105 -2.95 16.80 4.47
N LEU A 106 -3.44 17.30 5.59
CA LEU A 106 -4.25 16.49 6.50
C LEU A 106 -5.62 16.28 5.86
N GLU A 107 -5.95 15.03 5.61
CA GLU A 107 -7.24 14.64 5.04
C GLU A 107 -8.29 14.49 6.16
N ASN A 108 -9.58 14.68 5.83
CA ASN A 108 -10.65 14.71 6.83
C ASN A 108 -10.74 13.42 7.68
N TRP A 109 -10.39 12.26 7.11
CA TRP A 109 -10.39 11.00 7.83
C TRP A 109 -9.29 10.96 8.91
N MET A 110 -8.17 11.66 8.70
CA MET A 110 -7.06 11.73 9.68
C MET A 110 -7.43 12.55 10.91
N LEU A 111 -8.45 13.41 10.82
CA LEU A 111 -8.87 14.33 11.89
C LEU A 111 -10.20 13.97 12.53
N SER A 112 -11.00 13.13 11.89
CA SER A 112 -12.35 12.80 12.35
C SER A 112 -12.32 11.60 13.28
N GLY A 113 -12.68 11.82 14.56
CA GLY A 113 -12.81 10.77 15.55
C GLY A 113 -13.82 9.68 15.18
N ILE A 114 -14.69 9.89 14.19
CA ILE A 114 -15.62 8.85 13.69
C ILE A 114 -14.85 7.68 13.04
N TYR A 115 -13.69 7.92 12.44
CA TYR A 115 -12.91 6.88 11.76
C TYR A 115 -11.92 6.14 12.68
N TRP A 116 -11.69 6.65 13.89
CA TRP A 116 -10.71 6.12 14.83
C TRP A 116 -11.32 5.61 16.14
N ASN A 117 -12.64 5.80 16.34
CA ASN A 117 -13.40 5.35 17.51
C ASN A 117 -14.11 4.02 17.24
#